data_AF-A0A9K3IQM5-F1
#
_entry.id   AF-A0A9K3IQM5-F1
#
_cell.length_a   1.000
_cell.length_b   1.000
_cell.length_c   1.000
_cell.angle_alpha   90.00
_cell.angle_beta   90.00
_cell.angle_gamma   90.00
#
_symmetry.space_group_name_H-M   'P 1'
#
loop_
_entity.id
_entity.type
_entity.pdbx_description
1 polymer ?
#
loop_
_entity_poly.entity_id
_entity_poly.type
_entity_poly.pdbx_seq_one_letter_code
_entity_poly.pdbx_strand_id
1 'polypeptide(L)'
;MATSVERIKVLNVVEKPSVAKMLVRILSNQYVKELNQSYTFDYQIDDGTDAGTAFQMVVTSVKGYLKEMTFLSNVRSFKSCEPIELFDVNVDKTPKLESQKSTIGHLRRVVEGCKRLYLLLDCDLEGESIAKEVVEVCQEVNSDLLIRRARFSSLHKEYVD
;
A
#
# COMPACT_ATOMS: atom_id res chain seq x y z
N MET A 1 -14.88 -6.51 -33.49
CA MET A 1 -14.44 -7.17 -32.26
C MET A 1 -13.39 -6.27 -31.62
N ALA A 2 -13.66 -5.70 -30.45
CA ALA A 2 -12.68 -4.85 -29.77
C ALA A 2 -11.56 -5.76 -29.26
N THR A 3 -10.37 -5.64 -29.84
CA THR A 3 -9.15 -6.24 -29.29
C THR A 3 -8.95 -5.67 -27.90
N SER A 4 -9.17 -6.50 -26.87
CA SER A 4 -8.82 -6.14 -25.50
C SER A 4 -7.31 -5.96 -25.44
N VAL A 5 -6.84 -4.72 -25.41
CA VAL A 5 -5.45 -4.42 -25.10
C VAL A 5 -5.16 -5.02 -23.73
N GLU A 6 -4.20 -5.94 -23.65
CA GLU A 6 -3.78 -6.51 -22.38
C GLU A 6 -3.14 -5.40 -21.55
N ARG A 7 -3.76 -5.08 -20.40
CA ARG A 7 -3.29 -4.01 -19.52
C ARG A 7 -2.51 -4.60 -18.36
N ILE A 8 -1.36 -4.01 -18.05
CA ILE A 8 -0.60 -4.37 -16.84
C ILE A 8 -1.31 -3.72 -15.64
N LYS A 9 -1.81 -4.53 -14.72
CA LYS A 9 -2.47 -4.04 -13.51
C LYS A 9 -1.43 -3.66 -12.45
N VAL A 10 -1.51 -2.42 -11.95
CA VAL A 10 -0.55 -1.83 -11.00
C VAL A 10 -1.28 -1.41 -9.74
N LEU A 11 -0.89 -1.95 -8.60
CA LEU A 11 -1.36 -1.50 -7.29
C LEU A 11 -0.47 -0.34 -6.82
N ASN A 12 -1.08 0.79 -6.49
CA ASN A 12 -0.45 1.98 -5.96
C ASN A 12 -0.97 2.18 -4.53
N VAL A 13 -0.07 2.11 -3.54
CA VAL A 13 -0.44 2.29 -2.13
C VAL A 13 0.17 3.59 -1.61
N VAL A 14 -0.68 4.49 -1.13
CA VAL A 14 -0.29 5.76 -0.51
C VAL A 14 -0.61 5.79 0.98
N GLU A 15 -0.12 6.79 1.68
CA GLU A 15 -0.22 6.87 3.14
C GLU A 15 -1.60 7.17 3.70
N LYS A 16 -2.39 7.98 3.00
CA LYS A 16 -3.69 8.44 3.50
C LYS A 16 -4.70 8.70 2.39
N PRO A 17 -6.02 8.63 2.67
CA PRO A 17 -7.05 8.74 1.65
C PRO A 17 -7.03 10.05 0.85
N SER A 18 -6.68 11.17 1.49
CA SER A 18 -6.59 12.47 0.81
C SER A 18 -5.50 12.49 -0.27
N VAL A 19 -4.37 11.81 -0.02
CA VAL A 19 -3.29 11.66 -0.98
C VAL A 19 -3.71 10.77 -2.14
N ALA A 20 -4.45 9.68 -1.88
CA ALA A 20 -4.96 8.79 -2.93
C ALA A 20 -5.85 9.56 -3.90
N LYS A 21 -6.80 10.34 -3.35
CA LYS A 21 -7.70 11.17 -4.14
C LYS A 21 -6.96 12.20 -4.98
N MET A 22 -5.89 12.79 -4.44
CA MET A 22 -5.06 13.74 -5.18
C MET A 22 -4.28 13.06 -6.31
N LEU A 23 -3.62 11.93 -6.04
CA LEU A 23 -2.88 11.16 -7.04
C LEU A 23 -3.79 10.74 -8.21
N VAL A 24 -4.98 10.22 -7.89
CA VAL A 24 -5.98 9.83 -8.88
C VAL A 24 -6.38 11.01 -9.74
N ARG A 25 -6.60 12.19 -9.15
CA ARG A 25 -6.95 13.41 -9.89
C ARG A 25 -5.84 13.86 -10.83
N ILE A 26 -4.58 13.74 -10.41
CA ILE A 26 -3.41 14.11 -11.23
C ILE A 26 -3.27 13.14 -12.40
N LEU A 27 -3.25 11.83 -12.14
CA LEU A 27 -2.94 10.82 -13.16
C LEU A 27 -4.09 10.53 -14.12
N SER A 28 -5.33 10.50 -13.63
CA SER A 28 -6.48 10.14 -14.48
C SER A 28 -7.02 11.32 -15.30
N ASN A 29 -6.65 12.55 -14.92
CA ASN A 29 -7.20 13.80 -15.44
C ASN A 29 -8.75 13.87 -15.46
N GLN A 30 -9.42 13.05 -14.62
CA GLN A 30 -10.88 12.95 -14.55
C GLN A 30 -11.35 12.63 -13.12
N TYR A 31 -12.66 12.69 -12.91
CA TYR A 31 -13.24 12.18 -11.67
C TYR A 31 -13.34 10.65 -11.73
N VAL A 32 -12.66 9.98 -10.82
CA VAL A 32 -12.78 8.53 -10.62
C VAL A 32 -13.49 8.30 -9.29
N LYS A 33 -14.56 7.51 -9.31
CA LYS A 33 -15.30 7.13 -8.12
C LYS A 33 -14.53 6.09 -7.32
N GLU A 34 -14.45 6.28 -6.01
CA GLU A 34 -13.93 5.24 -5.10
C GLU A 34 -14.92 4.08 -5.01
N LEU A 35 -14.44 2.86 -5.21
CA LEU A 35 -15.20 1.63 -5.06
C LEU A 35 -14.39 0.65 -4.20
N ASN A 36 -15.02 0.14 -3.14
CA ASN A 36 -14.41 -0.84 -2.24
C ASN A 36 -13.01 -0.43 -1.73
N GLN A 37 -12.82 0.83 -1.32
CA GLN A 37 -11.55 1.37 -0.79
C GLN A 37 -10.43 1.56 -1.84
N SER A 38 -10.77 1.53 -3.12
CA SER A 38 -9.82 1.75 -4.22
C SER A 38 -10.41 2.63 -5.33
N TYR A 39 -9.52 3.28 -6.08
CA TYR A 39 -9.81 3.96 -7.33
C TYR A 39 -9.20 3.13 -8.46
N THR A 40 -9.92 2.95 -9.57
CA THR A 40 -9.41 2.20 -10.73
C THR A 40 -9.64 2.96 -12.01
N PHE A 41 -8.58 3.13 -12.81
CA PHE A 41 -8.62 3.81 -14.09
C PHE A 41 -7.51 3.30 -15.01
N ASP A 42 -7.69 3.49 -16.31
CA ASP A 42 -6.67 3.18 -17.31
C ASP A 42 -5.67 4.33 -17.41
N TYR A 43 -4.40 4.00 -17.58
CA TYR A 43 -3.30 4.95 -17.74
C TYR A 43 -2.34 4.45 -18.82
N GLN A 44 -1.83 5.37 -19.64
CA GLN A 44 -0.86 5.06 -20.68
C GLN A 44 0.36 5.94 -20.46
N ILE A 45 1.54 5.34 -20.62
CA ILE A 45 2.80 6.08 -20.58
C ILE A 45 3.15 6.48 -22.01
N ASP A 46 3.38 7.77 -22.22
CA ASP A 46 3.66 8.33 -23.54
C ASP A 46 5.16 8.31 -23.89
N ASP A 47 6.05 8.26 -22.90
CA ASP A 47 7.50 8.29 -23.08
C ASP A 47 8.31 7.35 -22.14
N GLY A 48 9.61 7.24 -22.37
CA GLY A 48 10.49 6.39 -21.55
C GLY A 48 10.39 4.88 -21.83
N THR A 49 10.88 4.06 -20.87
CA THR A 49 11.09 2.62 -21.07
C THR A 49 9.78 1.82 -21.21
N ASP A 50 8.69 2.31 -20.64
CA ASP A 50 7.37 1.68 -20.69
C ASP A 50 6.44 2.36 -21.74
N ALA A 51 6.97 3.20 -22.64
CA ALA A 51 6.19 3.93 -23.63
C ALA A 51 5.27 3.00 -24.46
N GLY A 52 4.01 3.39 -24.62
CA GLY A 52 3.00 2.59 -25.32
C GLY A 52 2.41 1.42 -24.51
N THR A 53 2.86 1.21 -23.28
CA THR A 53 2.27 0.21 -22.38
C THR A 53 0.98 0.74 -21.78
N ALA A 54 -0.09 -0.07 -21.87
CA ALA A 54 -1.35 0.22 -21.22
C ALA A 54 -1.36 -0.35 -19.79
N PHE A 55 -1.64 0.51 -18.81
CA PHE A 55 -1.76 0.14 -17.41
C PHE A 55 -3.20 0.26 -16.92
N GLN A 56 -3.57 -0.63 -16.01
CA GLN A 56 -4.74 -0.43 -15.15
C GLN A 56 -4.24 -0.05 -13.76
N MET A 57 -4.39 1.23 -13.42
CA MET A 57 -3.97 1.77 -12.14
C MET A 57 -5.04 1.46 -11.09
N VAL A 58 -4.65 0.79 -10.01
CA VAL A 58 -5.47 0.66 -8.82
C VAL A 58 -4.79 1.45 -7.70
N VAL A 59 -5.44 2.52 -7.24
CA VAL A 59 -4.92 3.38 -6.17
C VAL A 59 -5.71 3.14 -4.90
N THR A 60 -5.03 2.80 -3.82
CA THR A 60 -5.61 2.69 -2.48
C THR A 60 -4.70 3.37 -1.46
N SER A 61 -5.19 3.54 -0.23
CA SER A 61 -4.43 4.13 0.86
C SER A 61 -4.47 3.26 2.10
N VAL A 62 -3.39 3.28 2.87
CA VAL A 62 -3.41 2.83 4.27
C VAL A 62 -3.89 3.95 5.20
N LYS A 63 -3.96 3.68 6.49
CA LYS A 63 -4.30 4.65 7.55
C LYS A 63 -3.42 4.38 8.76
N GLY A 64 -2.15 4.79 8.66
CA GLY A 64 -1.11 4.43 9.62
C GLY A 64 -0.71 2.95 9.53
N TYR A 65 -0.10 2.45 10.60
CA TYR A 65 0.39 1.07 10.70
C TYR A 65 -0.72 0.02 10.47
N LEU A 66 -0.37 -1.06 9.75
CA LEU A 66 -1.24 -2.21 9.52
C LEU A 66 -1.23 -3.18 10.71
N LYS A 67 -0.15 -3.20 11.49
CA LYS A 67 0.01 -4.10 12.64
C LYS A 67 0.53 -3.33 13.85
N GLU A 68 0.13 -3.75 15.05
CA GLU A 68 0.63 -3.19 16.30
C GLU A 68 1.55 -4.18 17.00
N MET A 69 2.65 -3.66 17.56
CA MET A 69 3.57 -4.46 18.36
C MET A 69 3.05 -4.55 19.79
N THR A 70 2.89 -5.77 20.29
CA THR A 70 2.39 -6.04 21.64
C THR A 70 3.19 -7.16 22.28
N PHE A 71 3.47 -7.05 23.58
CA PHE A 71 3.97 -8.18 24.35
C PHE A 71 3.05 -9.39 24.24
N LEU A 72 3.65 -10.59 24.31
CA LEU A 72 2.91 -11.85 24.31
C LEU A 72 1.92 -11.89 25.48
N SER A 73 0.83 -12.63 25.31
CA SER A 73 -0.28 -12.66 26.27
C SER A 73 0.13 -13.07 27.69
N ASN A 74 1.19 -13.86 27.82
CA ASN A 74 1.74 -14.33 29.10
C ASN A 74 2.51 -13.25 29.88
N VAL A 75 2.90 -12.14 29.26
CA VAL A 75 3.68 -11.06 29.91
C VAL A 75 3.03 -9.68 29.76
N ARG A 76 1.80 -9.62 29.25
CA ARG A 76 1.11 -8.35 28.96
C ARG A 76 0.54 -7.66 30.21
N SER A 77 0.37 -8.39 31.31
CA SER A 77 -0.14 -7.82 32.56
C SER A 77 1.01 -7.25 33.38
N PHE A 78 0.81 -6.09 34.01
CA PHE A 78 1.81 -5.53 34.94
C PHE A 78 2.16 -6.46 36.11
N LYS A 79 1.32 -7.46 36.40
CA LYS A 79 1.55 -8.45 37.45
C LYS A 79 2.00 -9.81 36.93
N SER A 80 2.18 -9.99 35.61
CA SER A 80 2.50 -11.30 35.03
C SER A 80 3.99 -11.62 34.95
N CYS A 81 4.86 -10.62 35.06
CA CYS A 81 6.31 -10.78 34.96
C CYS A 81 7.00 -9.66 35.74
N GLU A 82 8.26 -9.87 36.10
CA GLU A 82 9.09 -8.80 36.66
C GLU A 82 9.46 -7.81 35.54
N PRO A 83 9.56 -6.49 35.80
CA PRO A 83 9.86 -5.50 34.75
C PRO A 83 11.17 -5.77 33.99
N ILE A 84 12.15 -6.39 34.64
CA ILE A 84 13.43 -6.76 34.01
C ILE A 84 13.25 -7.83 32.94
N GLU A 85 12.26 -8.71 33.07
CA GLU A 85 12.04 -9.79 32.11
C GLU A 85 11.61 -9.22 30.76
N LEU A 86 10.90 -8.08 30.73
CA LEU A 86 10.41 -7.43 29.50
C LEU A 86 11.53 -7.06 28.50
N PHE A 87 12.79 -6.97 28.93
CA PHE A 87 13.92 -6.73 28.05
C PHE A 87 14.30 -7.95 27.19
N ASP A 88 13.91 -9.15 27.62
CA ASP A 88 14.26 -10.43 26.98
C ASP A 88 13.06 -11.15 26.34
N VAL A 89 11.84 -10.62 26.47
CA VAL A 89 10.63 -11.26 25.91
C VAL A 89 10.40 -10.88 24.46
N ASN A 90 10.03 -11.87 23.65
CA ASN A 90 9.56 -11.65 22.29
C ASN A 90 8.27 -10.81 22.24
N VAL A 91 8.09 -10.08 21.15
CA VAL A 91 6.89 -9.29 20.87
C VAL A 91 6.12 -9.89 19.71
N ASP A 92 4.80 -9.82 19.78
CA ASP A 92 3.92 -10.14 18.66
C ASP A 92 3.60 -8.87 17.86
N LYS A 93 3.45 -8.99 16.55
CA LYS A 93 3.06 -7.88 15.66
C LYS A 93 1.82 -8.27 14.86
N THR A 94 0.66 -7.91 15.39
CA THR A 94 -0.65 -8.32 14.84
C THR A 94 -1.60 -7.13 14.65
N PRO A 95 -2.51 -7.18 13.66
CA PRO A 95 -3.55 -6.17 13.53
C PRO A 95 -4.53 -6.29 14.70
N LYS A 96 -4.70 -5.22 15.47
CA LYS A 96 -5.63 -5.18 16.62
C LYS A 96 -6.96 -4.55 16.26
N LEU A 97 -6.95 -3.54 15.38
CA LEU A 97 -8.14 -2.81 14.97
C LEU A 97 -8.85 -3.49 13.79
N GLU A 98 -10.18 -3.46 13.78
CA GLU A 98 -10.97 -3.96 12.63
C GLU A 98 -10.67 -3.17 11.34
N SER A 99 -10.32 -1.88 11.46
CA SER A 99 -9.86 -1.07 10.34
C SER A 99 -8.55 -1.60 9.72
N GLN A 100 -7.60 -2.02 10.55
CA GLN A 100 -6.34 -2.63 10.10
C GLN A 100 -6.61 -3.95 9.38
N LYS A 101 -7.44 -4.82 9.97
CA LYS A 101 -7.84 -6.10 9.35
C LYS A 101 -8.54 -5.89 8.02
N SER A 102 -9.45 -4.91 7.93
CA SER A 102 -10.12 -4.52 6.69
C SER A 102 -9.12 -4.08 5.63
N THR A 103 -8.17 -3.20 5.97
CA THR A 103 -7.12 -2.74 5.05
C THR A 103 -6.25 -3.90 4.56
N ILE A 104 -5.82 -4.79 5.46
CA ILE A 104 -5.04 -5.99 5.09
C ILE A 104 -5.84 -6.88 4.14
N GLY A 105 -7.10 -7.18 4.46
CA GLY A 105 -7.97 -7.98 3.59
C GLY A 105 -8.22 -7.33 2.22
N HIS A 106 -8.33 -6.01 2.19
CA HIS A 106 -8.44 -5.24 0.96
C HIS A 106 -7.18 -5.34 0.10
N LEU A 107 -5.98 -5.12 0.68
CA LEU A 107 -4.71 -5.24 -0.02
C LEU A 107 -4.53 -6.64 -0.61
N ARG A 108 -4.80 -7.69 0.17
CA ARG A 108 -4.73 -9.09 -0.28
C ARG A 108 -5.63 -9.35 -1.49
N ARG A 109 -6.86 -8.84 -1.48
CA ARG A 109 -7.80 -9.00 -2.60
C ARG A 109 -7.36 -8.26 -3.86
N VAL A 110 -6.88 -7.03 -3.70
CA VAL A 110 -6.54 -6.19 -4.87
C VAL A 110 -5.27 -6.68 -5.55
N VAL A 111 -4.29 -7.15 -4.78
CA VAL A 111 -2.96 -7.50 -5.29
C VAL A 111 -2.91 -8.81 -6.09
N GLU A 112 -3.88 -9.72 -5.89
CA GLU A 112 -3.93 -11.03 -6.55
C GLU A 112 -3.83 -10.93 -8.09
N GLY A 113 -4.46 -9.90 -8.69
CA GLY A 113 -4.42 -9.66 -10.13
C GLY A 113 -3.34 -8.67 -10.59
N CYS A 114 -2.51 -8.15 -9.69
CA CYS A 114 -1.53 -7.11 -9.99
C CYS A 114 -0.18 -7.70 -10.39
N LYS A 115 0.52 -7.05 -11.32
CA LYS A 115 1.89 -7.40 -11.72
C LYS A 115 2.94 -6.50 -11.07
N ARG A 116 2.54 -5.29 -10.68
CA ARG A 116 3.42 -4.29 -10.08
C ARG A 116 2.77 -3.72 -8.81
N LEU A 117 3.60 -3.42 -7.81
CA LEU A 117 3.23 -2.71 -6.59
C LEU A 117 4.11 -1.47 -6.45
N TYR A 118 3.50 -0.29 -6.48
CA TYR A 118 4.15 0.99 -6.29
C TYR A 118 3.82 1.53 -4.91
N LEU A 119 4.85 1.80 -4.11
CA LEU A 119 4.76 2.35 -2.77
C LEU A 119 5.01 3.86 -2.83
N LEU A 120 3.96 4.63 -2.56
CA LEU A 120 3.93 6.09 -2.58
C LEU A 120 3.61 6.63 -1.17
N LEU A 121 4.32 6.10 -0.17
CA LEU A 121 4.23 6.50 1.23
C LEU A 121 5.18 7.68 1.50
N ASP A 122 4.96 8.44 2.58
CA ASP A 122 5.82 9.59 2.90
C ASP A 122 7.27 9.11 3.07
N CYS A 123 8.25 9.96 2.71
CA CYS A 123 9.67 9.58 2.62
C CYS A 123 10.40 9.78 3.96
N ASP A 124 9.84 9.24 5.03
CA ASP A 124 10.43 9.23 6.37
C ASP A 124 10.47 7.81 6.97
N LEU A 125 10.98 7.68 8.19
CA LEU A 125 11.12 6.37 8.85
C LEU A 125 9.78 5.67 9.08
N GLU A 126 8.70 6.42 9.33
CA GLU A 126 7.36 5.88 9.53
C GLU A 126 6.81 5.33 8.21
N GLY A 127 6.91 6.11 7.13
CA GLY A 127 6.52 5.68 5.79
C GLY A 127 7.29 4.45 5.31
N GLU A 128 8.59 4.32 5.59
CA GLU A 128 9.35 3.10 5.26
C GLU A 128 8.92 1.89 6.09
N SER A 129 8.59 2.08 7.38
CA SER A 129 8.09 1.02 8.24
C SER A 129 6.74 0.49 7.75
N ILE A 130 5.83 1.39 7.39
CA ILE A 130 4.53 1.06 6.80
C ILE A 130 4.71 0.40 5.42
N ALA A 131 5.66 0.88 4.61
CA ALA A 131 5.95 0.31 3.30
C ALA A 131 6.34 -1.16 3.40
N LYS A 132 7.17 -1.50 4.38
CA LYS A 132 7.54 -2.89 4.66
C LYS A 132 6.33 -3.75 5.04
N GLU A 133 5.43 -3.25 5.88
CA GLU A 133 4.19 -3.98 6.24
C GLU A 133 3.29 -4.21 5.03
N VAL A 134 3.15 -3.23 4.14
CA VAL A 134 2.38 -3.37 2.89
C VAL A 134 3.01 -4.42 1.99
N VAL A 135 4.34 -4.41 1.84
CA VAL A 135 5.08 -5.39 1.04
C VAL A 135 4.89 -6.80 1.57
N GLU A 136 5.04 -7.01 2.88
CA GLU A 136 4.82 -8.30 3.53
C GLU A 136 3.41 -8.84 3.20
N VAL A 137 2.38 -8.04 3.43
CA VAL A 137 0.97 -8.43 3.18
C VAL A 137 0.73 -8.75 1.70
N CYS A 138 1.34 -8.00 0.79
CA CYS A 138 1.15 -8.19 -0.64
C CYS A 138 1.89 -9.43 -1.17
N GLN A 139 3.13 -9.66 -0.72
CA GLN A 139 3.94 -10.80 -1.14
C GLN A 139 3.45 -12.13 -0.57
N GLU A 140 2.73 -12.13 0.55
CA GLU A 140 1.98 -13.30 1.04
C GLU A 140 0.98 -13.84 0.01
N VAL A 141 0.45 -12.98 -0.87
CA VAL A 141 -0.53 -13.35 -1.90
C VAL A 141 0.12 -13.52 -3.27
N ASN A 142 1.06 -12.64 -3.62
CA ASN A 142 1.75 -12.65 -4.91
C ASN A 142 3.24 -12.36 -4.73
N SER A 143 4.04 -13.42 -4.70
CA SER A 143 5.50 -13.34 -4.52
C SER A 143 6.24 -12.75 -5.72
N ASP A 144 5.63 -12.78 -6.90
CA ASP A 144 6.25 -12.38 -8.17
C ASP A 144 6.03 -10.89 -8.48
N LEU A 145 5.48 -10.12 -7.52
CA LEU A 145 5.25 -8.69 -7.68
C LEU A 145 6.55 -7.94 -7.97
N LEU A 146 6.53 -7.14 -9.04
CA LEU A 146 7.54 -6.12 -9.24
C LEU A 146 7.25 -4.93 -8.31
N ILE A 147 8.01 -4.83 -7.23
CA ILE A 147 7.84 -3.78 -6.22
C ILE A 147 8.72 -2.57 -6.57
N ARG A 148 8.14 -1.38 -6.53
CA ARG A 148 8.84 -0.09 -6.69
C ARG A 148 8.52 0.84 -5.53
N ARG A 149 9.52 1.56 -5.06
CA ARG A 149 9.39 2.59 -4.03
C ARG A 149 9.61 3.95 -4.68
N ALA A 150 8.57 4.79 -4.71
CA ALA A 150 8.70 6.17 -5.16
C ALA A 150 9.47 6.99 -4.10
N ARG A 151 10.32 7.91 -4.54
CA ARG A 151 11.02 8.86 -3.65
C ARG A 151 10.59 10.26 -4.05
N PHE A 152 9.97 10.99 -3.12
CA PHE A 152 9.43 12.33 -3.35
C PHE A 152 9.48 13.17 -2.07
N SER A 153 9.57 14.49 -2.22
CA SER A 153 9.54 15.45 -1.11
C SER A 153 8.20 16.19 -1.00
N SER A 154 7.44 16.25 -2.09
CA SER A 154 6.07 16.77 -2.13
C SER A 154 5.31 16.19 -3.32
N LEU A 155 3.99 16.17 -3.23
CA LEU A 155 3.09 15.83 -4.31
C LEU A 155 2.45 17.12 -4.85
N HIS A 156 3.15 17.79 -5.76
CA HIS A 156 2.59 18.89 -6.56
C HIS A 156 2.43 18.45 -8.01
N LYS A 157 1.46 19.07 -8.71
CA LYS A 157 1.16 18.78 -10.12
C LYS A 157 2.37 19.04 -11.05
N GLU A 158 3.32 19.88 -10.65
CA GLU A 158 4.51 20.23 -11.43
C GLU A 158 5.67 19.20 -11.38
N TYR A 159 5.56 18.13 -10.57
CA TYR A 159 6.60 17.10 -10.45
C TYR A 159 6.14 15.71 -10.92
N VAL A 160 5.00 15.63 -11.62
CA VAL A 160 4.45 14.40 -12.19
C VAL A 160 4.22 14.63 -13.68
N ASP A 161 5.32 14.95 -14.38
CA ASP A 161 5.46 14.84 -15.83
C ASP A 161 6.58 13.83 -16.10
#